data_AF-A0A2R7P0H8-F1
#
_entry.id   AF-A0A2R7P0H8-F1
#
_cell.length_a   1.000
_cell.length_b   1.000
_cell.length_c   1.000
_cell.angle_alpha   90.00
_cell.angle_beta   90.00
_cell.angle_gamma   90.00
#
_symmetry.space_group_name_H-M   'P 1'
#
loop_
_entity.id
_entity.type
_entity.pdbx_description
1 polymer ?
#
loop_
_entity_poly.entity_id
_entity_poly.type
_entity_poly.pdbx_seq_one_letter_code
_entity_poly.pdbx_strand_id
1 'polypeptide(L)'
;MENEWDTSLYSGGVKGTYSPMQFVIRLREDIHQALKEDEISDERIQAFSTYMHENIHWWQHVGSFFGFISSLSYPAIANVARRDLKTMIERGEKYKSIKSYDHILYHEYEKLDNQEVNRILNYWYDIHYAKVFSFNPKNIHKIIQDRRFFLSIGHCYHIFWSTSLHTLAASIDPEYKFLPDTRVWDMEFQKIKEAKVEGFYPGSPVGIAPIGVHAIYEGQARFNQLQYLAIAYNNQLSYTDFEQMGMLSGIYIEAFDVFLEITGIQRPNNFNNTIIGLFLLICDIAINTTDGFPNNILHYESFIYSIDPGIRFVMLCQVISKDKAKWENAVKDYSASEYYSLSEQLCESIVSIPPHYGSAVVNEWIEKQAVVQEILEEERIMKFKPEHLSIGLFFSKFLRFQQDKLIYPNIFCWIGKSMTGECCKDIELDEVKRLFDKHRALYMDDVDKEIHPMLFEGFPQENVEESFNAFYTHNTVYDMIIKWIMEEGEFTYDYHWLTPKYSDEEMKNWIRENFKEAFGIYPEELKVI
;
A
#
# COMPACT_ATOMS: atom_id res chain seq x y z
N MET A 1 -6.82 -10.56 -11.34
CA MET A 1 -7.32 -9.51 -10.43
C MET A 1 -6.39 -8.30 -10.38
N GLU A 2 -5.07 -8.42 -10.26
CA GLU A 2 -4.16 -7.24 -10.34
C GLU A 2 -3.85 -6.80 -11.80
N ASN A 3 -3.86 -7.70 -12.80
CA ASN A 3 -3.69 -7.34 -14.22
C ASN A 3 -4.92 -6.68 -14.89
N GLU A 4 -6.07 -6.57 -14.22
CA GLU A 4 -7.29 -5.98 -14.81
C GLU A 4 -7.30 -4.43 -14.76
N TRP A 5 -6.36 -3.82 -14.06
CA TRP A 5 -6.33 -2.38 -13.80
C TRP A 5 -5.79 -1.58 -15.00
N ASP A 6 -4.77 -2.11 -15.70
CA ASP A 6 -4.06 -1.40 -16.77
C ASP A 6 -4.92 -1.26 -18.05
N THR A 7 -5.86 -2.18 -18.30
CA THR A 7 -6.76 -2.11 -19.46
C THR A 7 -7.95 -1.15 -19.28
N SER A 8 -8.22 -0.68 -18.06
CA SER A 8 -9.44 0.08 -17.74
C SER A 8 -9.36 1.58 -18.11
N LEU A 9 -8.18 2.20 -18.07
CA LEU A 9 -7.94 3.59 -18.47
C LEU A 9 -8.36 3.86 -19.93
N TYR A 10 -8.19 2.87 -20.79
CA TYR A 10 -8.49 2.97 -22.22
C TYR A 10 -9.93 2.58 -22.59
N SER A 11 -10.74 2.18 -21.59
CA SER A 11 -12.17 1.86 -21.75
C SER A 11 -13.11 3.06 -21.53
N GLY A 12 -12.55 4.27 -21.36
CA GLY A 12 -13.26 5.56 -21.48
C GLY A 12 -13.87 6.13 -20.19
N GLY A 13 -13.98 5.35 -19.11
CA GLY A 13 -14.61 5.79 -17.85
C GLY A 13 -13.64 6.26 -16.75
N VAL A 14 -12.41 5.77 -16.72
CA VAL A 14 -11.44 6.03 -15.64
C VAL A 14 -10.60 7.27 -15.99
N LYS A 15 -10.55 8.26 -15.09
CA LYS A 15 -9.83 9.52 -15.30
C LYS A 15 -8.37 9.49 -14.82
N GLY A 16 -8.07 8.64 -13.85
CA GLY A 16 -6.75 8.40 -13.32
C GLY A 16 -6.70 7.08 -12.55
N THR A 17 -5.49 6.57 -12.35
CA THR A 17 -5.23 5.39 -11.51
C THR A 17 -3.85 5.47 -10.88
N TYR A 18 -3.71 5.04 -9.63
CA TYR A 18 -2.44 4.69 -9.03
C TYR A 18 -2.18 3.19 -9.11
N SER A 19 -1.00 2.78 -9.60
CA SER A 19 -0.58 1.38 -9.61
C SER A 19 0.34 1.07 -8.42
N PRO A 20 -0.07 0.23 -7.46
CA PRO A 20 0.70 -0.05 -6.24
C PRO A 20 1.91 -0.98 -6.46
N MET A 21 2.03 -1.62 -7.63
CA MET A 21 3.20 -2.43 -8.00
C MET A 21 4.19 -1.69 -8.89
N GLN A 22 3.67 -0.82 -9.78
CA GLN A 22 4.49 0.02 -10.65
C GLN A 22 4.86 1.35 -9.99
N PHE A 23 4.18 1.70 -8.87
CA PHE A 23 4.36 2.92 -8.07
C PHE A 23 4.20 4.21 -8.89
N VAL A 24 3.28 4.20 -9.85
CA VAL A 24 3.06 5.28 -10.81
C VAL A 24 1.62 5.78 -10.73
N ILE A 25 1.45 7.09 -10.85
CA ILE A 25 0.15 7.72 -11.16
C ILE A 25 -0.01 7.78 -12.67
N ARG A 26 -1.14 7.30 -13.18
CA ARG A 26 -1.53 7.44 -14.58
C ARG A 26 -2.74 8.33 -14.69
N LEU A 27 -2.71 9.30 -15.59
CA LEU A 27 -3.84 10.21 -15.82
C LEU A 27 -4.26 10.17 -17.29
N ARG A 28 -5.56 10.37 -17.52
CA ARG A 28 -6.09 10.54 -18.88
C ARG A 28 -5.54 11.84 -19.49
N GLU A 29 -5.38 11.84 -20.82
CA GLU A 29 -4.78 12.95 -21.57
C GLU A 29 -5.41 14.32 -21.28
N ASP A 30 -6.74 14.40 -21.17
CA ASP A 30 -7.45 15.65 -20.86
C ASP A 30 -7.14 16.19 -19.46
N ILE A 31 -6.89 15.30 -18.49
CA ILE A 31 -6.46 15.67 -17.14
C ILE A 31 -5.04 16.24 -17.19
N HIS A 32 -4.12 15.60 -17.93
CA HIS A 32 -2.76 16.11 -18.14
C HIS A 32 -2.77 17.51 -18.77
N GLN A 33 -3.61 17.72 -19.79
CA GLN A 33 -3.73 19.01 -20.45
C GLN A 33 -4.27 20.10 -19.51
N ALA A 34 -5.35 19.80 -18.78
CA ALA A 34 -5.97 20.75 -17.84
C ALA A 34 -5.04 21.10 -16.65
N LEU A 35 -4.19 20.18 -16.20
CA LEU A 35 -3.20 20.46 -15.15
C LEU A 35 -2.08 21.42 -15.60
N LYS A 36 -1.80 21.48 -16.91
CA LYS A 36 -0.78 22.37 -17.50
C LYS A 36 -1.31 23.80 -17.73
N GLU A 37 -2.60 24.06 -17.52
CA GLU A 37 -3.19 25.39 -17.65
C GLU A 37 -2.79 26.32 -16.48
N ASP A 38 -2.38 27.55 -16.79
CA ASP A 38 -1.97 28.55 -15.79
C ASP A 38 -3.17 29.17 -15.05
N GLU A 39 -4.31 29.34 -15.72
CA GLU A 39 -5.52 29.93 -15.15
C GLU A 39 -6.31 28.91 -14.31
N ILE A 40 -7.04 29.37 -13.30
CA ILE A 40 -7.93 28.50 -12.52
C ILE A 40 -9.27 28.40 -13.26
N SER A 41 -9.45 27.31 -14.01
CA SER A 41 -10.66 26.93 -14.73
C SER A 41 -11.44 25.83 -14.00
N ASP A 42 -12.70 25.60 -14.36
CA ASP A 42 -13.50 24.49 -13.86
C ASP A 42 -12.85 23.14 -14.22
N GLU A 43 -12.33 23.04 -15.44
CA GLU A 43 -11.58 21.91 -15.95
C GLU A 43 -10.34 21.63 -15.09
N ARG A 44 -9.57 22.67 -14.75
CA ARG A 44 -8.39 22.53 -13.89
C ARG A 44 -8.74 22.15 -12.45
N ILE A 45 -9.81 22.68 -11.88
CA ILE A 45 -10.30 22.28 -10.54
C ILE A 45 -10.63 20.78 -10.54
N GLN A 46 -11.36 20.31 -11.55
CA GLN A 46 -11.71 18.90 -11.69
C GLN A 46 -10.48 18.01 -11.93
N ALA A 47 -9.56 18.45 -12.79
CA ALA A 47 -8.31 17.74 -13.08
C ALA A 47 -7.43 17.62 -11.83
N PHE A 48 -7.24 18.71 -11.09
CA PHE A 48 -6.53 18.71 -9.82
C PHE A 48 -7.19 17.79 -8.80
N SER A 49 -8.52 17.77 -8.71
CA SER A 49 -9.22 16.86 -7.80
C SER A 49 -8.93 15.39 -8.11
N THR A 50 -8.79 15.04 -9.40
CA THR A 50 -8.45 13.68 -9.86
C THR A 50 -7.00 13.37 -9.50
N TYR A 51 -6.08 14.28 -9.78
CA TYR A 51 -4.67 14.12 -9.40
C TYR A 51 -4.50 13.97 -7.87
N MET A 52 -5.22 14.77 -7.08
CA MET A 52 -5.23 14.68 -5.62
C MET A 52 -5.73 13.30 -5.15
N HIS A 53 -6.79 12.76 -5.78
CA HIS A 53 -7.30 11.42 -5.48
C HIS A 53 -6.22 10.34 -5.69
N GLU A 54 -5.55 10.34 -6.84
CA GLU A 54 -4.48 9.37 -7.11
C GLU A 54 -3.26 9.56 -6.20
N ASN A 55 -2.94 10.81 -5.83
CA ASN A 55 -1.85 11.10 -4.90
C ASN A 55 -2.17 10.63 -3.47
N ILE A 56 -3.45 10.63 -3.06
CA ILE A 56 -3.85 10.04 -1.78
C ILE A 56 -3.61 8.53 -1.78
N HIS A 57 -3.83 7.83 -2.90
CA HIS A 57 -3.48 6.41 -3.00
C HIS A 57 -1.97 6.18 -2.82
N TRP A 58 -1.13 7.03 -3.41
CA TRP A 58 0.30 7.02 -3.14
C TRP A 58 0.61 7.21 -1.63
N TRP A 59 -0.04 8.17 -0.96
CA TRP A 59 0.11 8.36 0.49
C TRP A 59 -0.34 7.17 1.31
N GLN A 60 -1.43 6.53 0.94
CA GLN A 60 -1.91 5.32 1.60
C GLN A 60 -0.87 4.21 1.49
N HIS A 61 -0.27 4.00 0.32
CA HIS A 61 0.70 2.93 0.09
C HIS A 61 2.09 3.19 0.67
N VAL A 62 2.60 4.41 0.60
CA VAL A 62 3.98 4.71 1.07
C VAL A 62 3.99 5.37 2.44
N GLY A 63 2.93 6.08 2.80
CA GLY A 63 2.82 6.85 4.03
C GLY A 63 2.16 6.11 5.18
N SER A 64 1.15 5.24 4.94
CA SER A 64 0.50 4.51 6.04
C SER A 64 1.29 3.29 6.50
N PHE A 65 1.13 2.87 7.76
CA PHE A 65 1.83 1.69 8.29
C PHE A 65 1.44 0.39 7.57
N PHE A 66 0.14 0.15 7.36
CA PHE A 66 -0.32 -1.02 6.61
C PHE A 66 0.17 -0.97 5.15
N GLY A 67 -0.03 0.17 4.51
CA GLY A 67 0.37 0.37 3.11
C GLY A 67 1.85 0.14 2.91
N PHE A 68 2.69 0.68 3.78
CA PHE A 68 4.15 0.54 3.66
C PHE A 68 4.58 -0.93 3.76
N ILE A 69 4.07 -1.68 4.75
CA ILE A 69 4.31 -3.13 4.88
C ILE A 69 3.81 -3.89 3.65
N SER A 70 2.64 -3.50 3.12
CA SER A 70 2.08 -4.08 1.91
C SER A 70 2.93 -3.78 0.67
N SER A 71 3.44 -2.57 0.52
CA SER A 71 4.31 -2.17 -0.59
C SER A 71 5.67 -2.87 -0.55
N LEU A 72 6.18 -3.20 0.63
CA LEU A 72 7.39 -4.01 0.81
C LEU A 72 7.20 -5.51 0.51
N SER A 73 5.96 -6.02 0.51
CA SER A 73 5.72 -7.45 0.35
C SER A 73 6.17 -8.00 -1.00
N TYR A 74 6.12 -7.19 -2.05
CA TYR A 74 6.54 -7.58 -3.39
C TYR A 74 8.07 -7.79 -3.48
N PRO A 75 8.92 -6.81 -3.11
CA PRO A 75 10.35 -7.07 -2.99
C PRO A 75 10.67 -8.15 -1.95
N ALA A 76 9.84 -8.30 -0.90
CA ALA A 76 10.04 -9.34 0.10
C ALA A 76 9.90 -10.76 -0.49
N ILE A 77 8.85 -11.03 -1.28
CA ILE A 77 8.70 -12.32 -1.99
C ILE A 77 9.92 -12.59 -2.88
N ALA A 78 10.33 -11.60 -3.67
CA ALA A 78 11.48 -11.75 -4.56
C ALA A 78 12.77 -12.07 -3.80
N ASN A 79 13.02 -11.38 -2.68
CA ASN A 79 14.20 -11.59 -1.86
C ASN A 79 14.22 -12.95 -1.18
N VAL A 80 13.11 -13.41 -0.59
CA VAL A 80 13.06 -14.73 0.07
C VAL A 80 13.17 -15.87 -0.95
N ALA A 81 12.62 -15.71 -2.14
CA ALA A 81 12.72 -16.72 -3.19
C ALA A 81 14.11 -16.78 -3.84
N ARG A 82 14.85 -15.65 -3.88
CA ARG A 82 16.10 -15.53 -4.64
C ARG A 82 17.15 -16.59 -4.30
N ARG A 83 17.38 -16.85 -3.00
CA ARG A 83 18.36 -17.85 -2.56
C ARG A 83 17.97 -19.26 -3.00
N ASP A 84 16.71 -19.61 -2.82
CA ASP A 84 16.19 -20.94 -3.12
C ASP A 84 16.17 -21.18 -4.63
N LEU A 85 15.80 -20.17 -5.44
CA LEU A 85 15.90 -20.22 -6.90
C LEU A 85 17.35 -20.40 -7.38
N LYS A 86 18.33 -19.68 -6.82
CA LYS A 86 19.76 -19.89 -7.14
C LYS A 86 20.22 -21.30 -6.79
N THR A 87 19.80 -21.81 -5.64
CA THR A 87 20.12 -23.17 -5.20
C THR A 87 19.56 -24.22 -6.18
N MET A 88 18.35 -24.02 -6.71
CA MET A 88 17.78 -24.88 -7.75
C MET A 88 18.59 -24.83 -9.04
N ILE A 89 19.01 -23.64 -9.50
CA ILE A 89 19.89 -23.47 -10.68
C ILE A 89 21.19 -24.26 -10.52
N GLU A 90 21.84 -24.16 -9.35
CA GLU A 90 23.09 -24.86 -9.04
C GLU A 90 22.94 -26.39 -9.08
N ARG A 91 21.75 -26.91 -8.74
CA ARG A 91 21.41 -28.34 -8.84
C ARG A 91 20.99 -28.77 -10.25
N GLY A 92 20.87 -27.84 -11.19
CA GLY A 92 20.37 -28.10 -12.54
C GLY A 92 18.83 -28.19 -12.62
N GLU A 93 18.12 -27.83 -11.56
CA GLU A 93 16.64 -27.81 -11.48
C GLU A 93 16.09 -26.51 -12.10
N LYS A 94 16.34 -26.32 -13.39
CA LYS A 94 15.97 -25.13 -14.15
C LYS A 94 14.55 -25.28 -14.74
N TYR A 95 13.50 -25.12 -13.93
CA TYR A 95 12.11 -25.32 -14.36
C TYR A 95 11.23 -24.07 -14.19
N LYS A 96 10.28 -23.86 -15.11
CA LYS A 96 9.20 -22.86 -15.01
C LYS A 96 7.84 -23.48 -15.39
N SER A 97 6.76 -23.19 -14.69
CA SER A 97 6.69 -22.45 -13.41
C SER A 97 7.11 -23.33 -12.23
N ILE A 98 7.52 -22.72 -11.11
CA ILE A 98 7.78 -23.47 -9.87
C ILE A 98 6.51 -24.19 -9.40
N LYS A 99 5.34 -23.54 -9.55
CA LYS A 99 4.03 -24.14 -9.28
C LYS A 99 3.76 -25.40 -10.11
N SER A 100 4.05 -25.38 -11.41
CA SER A 100 3.88 -26.55 -12.30
C SER A 100 4.87 -27.66 -11.95
N TYR A 101 6.11 -27.28 -11.63
CA TYR A 101 7.14 -28.23 -11.19
C TYR A 101 6.75 -28.95 -9.90
N ASP A 102 6.22 -28.21 -8.92
CA ASP A 102 5.68 -28.75 -7.67
C ASP A 102 4.48 -29.70 -7.89
N HIS A 103 3.63 -29.42 -8.87
CA HIS A 103 2.55 -30.34 -9.26
C HIS A 103 3.09 -31.66 -9.81
N ILE A 104 4.11 -31.61 -10.68
CA ILE A 104 4.77 -32.81 -11.21
C ILE A 104 5.46 -33.60 -10.10
N LEU A 105 6.24 -32.95 -9.24
CA LEU A 105 6.93 -33.61 -8.12
C LEU A 105 5.95 -34.35 -7.20
N TYR A 106 4.81 -33.72 -6.89
CA TYR A 106 3.78 -34.30 -6.04
C TYR A 106 3.06 -35.48 -6.70
N HIS A 107 2.62 -35.33 -7.97
CA HIS A 107 1.77 -36.32 -8.63
C HIS A 107 2.54 -37.46 -9.31
N GLU A 108 3.70 -37.20 -9.90
CA GLU A 108 4.44 -38.22 -10.67
C GLU A 108 5.43 -39.02 -9.83
N TYR A 109 5.97 -38.41 -8.76
CA TYR A 109 7.07 -39.01 -8.00
C TYR A 109 6.75 -39.28 -6.53
N GLU A 110 5.57 -38.85 -6.04
CA GLU A 110 5.22 -38.84 -4.61
C GLU A 110 6.31 -38.19 -3.73
N LYS A 111 7.07 -37.24 -4.32
CA LYS A 111 8.20 -36.57 -3.68
C LYS A 111 7.77 -35.21 -3.16
N LEU A 112 7.60 -35.13 -1.84
CA LEU A 112 7.31 -33.89 -1.09
C LEU A 112 8.59 -33.18 -0.61
N ASP A 113 9.76 -33.68 -1.01
CA ASP A 113 11.05 -33.43 -0.36
C ASP A 113 11.90 -32.35 -1.03
N ASN A 114 11.41 -31.67 -2.07
CA ASN A 114 12.09 -30.45 -2.57
C ASN A 114 11.79 -29.27 -1.63
N GLN A 115 12.71 -29.03 -0.71
CA GLN A 115 12.56 -28.00 0.33
C GLN A 115 12.54 -26.58 -0.26
N GLU A 116 13.31 -26.32 -1.31
CA GLU A 116 13.36 -25.01 -1.99
C GLU A 116 12.01 -24.68 -2.64
N VAL A 117 11.46 -25.61 -3.41
CA VAL A 117 10.13 -25.47 -4.04
C VAL A 117 9.05 -25.24 -2.97
N ASN A 118 9.07 -26.05 -1.90
CA ASN A 118 8.10 -25.92 -0.82
C ASN A 118 8.20 -24.55 -0.12
N ARG A 119 9.41 -24.07 0.20
CA ARG A 119 9.60 -22.74 0.82
C ARG A 119 9.12 -21.62 -0.09
N ILE A 120 9.53 -21.63 -1.36
CA ILE A 120 9.14 -20.60 -2.35
C ILE A 120 7.62 -20.48 -2.44
N LEU A 121 6.93 -21.62 -2.59
CA LEU A 121 5.47 -21.62 -2.77
C LEU A 121 4.73 -21.26 -1.49
N ASN A 122 5.13 -21.77 -0.31
CA ASN A 122 4.48 -21.36 0.95
C ASN A 122 4.63 -19.86 1.20
N TYR A 123 5.83 -19.29 1.05
CA TYR A 123 6.01 -17.84 1.18
C TYR A 123 5.13 -17.05 0.19
N TRP A 124 5.08 -17.49 -1.08
CA TRP A 124 4.24 -16.83 -2.07
C TRP A 124 2.76 -16.88 -1.68
N TYR A 125 2.23 -18.06 -1.35
CA TYR A 125 0.82 -18.24 -1.03
C TYR A 125 0.43 -17.55 0.27
N ASP A 126 1.23 -17.62 1.34
CA ASP A 126 0.92 -16.95 2.60
C ASP A 126 0.86 -15.43 2.45
N ILE A 127 1.84 -14.84 1.76
CA ILE A 127 1.86 -13.40 1.47
C ILE A 127 0.69 -13.02 0.55
N HIS A 128 0.45 -13.80 -0.51
CA HIS A 128 -0.64 -13.56 -1.44
C HIS A 128 -2.01 -13.64 -0.75
N TYR A 129 -2.24 -14.65 0.11
CA TYR A 129 -3.50 -14.80 0.82
C TYR A 129 -3.72 -13.69 1.85
N ALA A 130 -2.69 -13.28 2.58
CA ALA A 130 -2.80 -12.13 3.48
C ALA A 130 -3.18 -10.84 2.72
N LYS A 131 -2.54 -10.60 1.56
CA LYS A 131 -2.88 -9.48 0.67
C LYS A 131 -4.32 -9.58 0.17
N VAL A 132 -4.75 -10.73 -0.35
CA VAL A 132 -6.10 -10.88 -0.91
C VAL A 132 -7.16 -10.72 0.18
N PHE A 133 -6.95 -11.33 1.35
CA PHE A 133 -7.88 -11.22 2.47
C PHE A 133 -8.03 -9.77 2.93
N SER A 134 -6.91 -9.09 3.18
CA SER A 134 -6.92 -7.70 3.64
C SER A 134 -7.44 -6.74 2.56
N PHE A 135 -7.14 -6.98 1.29
CA PHE A 135 -7.57 -6.15 0.16
C PHE A 135 -9.07 -6.25 -0.10
N ASN A 136 -9.60 -7.46 -0.26
CA ASN A 136 -11.02 -7.70 -0.52
C ASN A 136 -11.47 -9.05 0.05
N PRO A 137 -12.11 -9.06 1.23
CA PRO A 137 -12.45 -10.29 1.94
C PRO A 137 -13.54 -11.14 1.26
N LYS A 138 -14.23 -10.63 0.24
CA LYS A 138 -15.37 -11.33 -0.43
C LYS A 138 -14.99 -12.71 -0.98
N ASN A 139 -13.74 -12.92 -1.37
CA ASN A 139 -13.26 -14.16 -1.98
C ASN A 139 -12.60 -15.15 -0.99
N ILE A 140 -12.65 -14.90 0.30
CA ILE A 140 -11.96 -15.73 1.31
C ILE A 140 -12.36 -17.22 1.27
N HIS A 141 -13.60 -17.52 0.89
CA HIS A 141 -14.08 -18.89 0.76
C HIS A 141 -13.25 -19.73 -0.24
N LYS A 142 -12.68 -19.10 -1.27
CA LYS A 142 -11.78 -19.77 -2.23
C LYS A 142 -10.44 -20.10 -1.59
N ILE A 143 -9.92 -19.21 -0.76
CA ILE A 143 -8.64 -19.37 -0.04
C ILE A 143 -8.75 -20.49 1.01
N ILE A 144 -9.82 -20.48 1.81
CA ILE A 144 -10.02 -21.47 2.90
C ILE A 144 -10.15 -22.91 2.35
N GLN A 145 -10.53 -23.06 1.08
CA GLN A 145 -10.62 -24.35 0.40
C GLN A 145 -9.25 -24.88 -0.06
N ASP A 146 -8.21 -24.06 -0.14
CA ASP A 146 -6.86 -24.50 -0.52
C ASP A 146 -6.19 -25.23 0.66
N ARG A 147 -6.39 -26.55 0.72
CA ARG A 147 -5.80 -27.39 1.78
C ARG A 147 -4.30 -27.61 1.62
N ARG A 148 -3.70 -27.22 0.50
CA ARG A 148 -2.27 -27.42 0.24
C ARG A 148 -1.45 -26.29 0.86
N PHE A 149 -1.89 -25.05 0.70
CA PHE A 149 -1.11 -23.88 1.10
C PHE A 149 -1.77 -23.04 2.20
N PHE A 150 -3.09 -23.06 2.36
CA PHE A 150 -3.74 -22.26 3.39
C PHE A 150 -3.76 -22.99 4.74
N LEU A 151 -2.98 -22.48 5.69
CA LEU A 151 -2.97 -22.99 7.07
C LEU A 151 -4.03 -22.31 7.93
N SER A 152 -3.92 -20.99 8.09
CA SER A 152 -4.86 -20.14 8.82
C SER A 152 -4.56 -18.68 8.49
N ILE A 153 -5.55 -17.80 8.66
CA ILE A 153 -5.40 -16.37 8.40
C ILE A 153 -4.27 -15.73 9.24
N GLY A 154 -4.16 -16.11 10.51
CA GLY A 154 -3.12 -15.61 11.41
C GLY A 154 -1.73 -16.05 10.98
N HIS A 155 -1.60 -17.25 10.39
CA HIS A 155 -0.34 -17.69 9.78
C HIS A 155 0.03 -16.83 8.57
N CYS A 156 -0.91 -16.62 7.65
CA CYS A 156 -0.67 -15.79 6.47
C CYS A 156 -0.24 -14.36 6.87
N TYR A 157 -0.91 -13.75 7.84
CA TYR A 157 -0.52 -12.44 8.36
C TYR A 157 0.85 -12.43 9.04
N HIS A 158 1.14 -13.45 9.84
CA HIS A 158 2.46 -13.57 10.47
C HIS A 158 3.56 -13.59 9.40
N ILE A 159 3.44 -14.44 8.38
CA ILE A 159 4.43 -14.53 7.29
C ILE A 159 4.50 -13.24 6.48
N PHE A 160 3.35 -12.62 6.16
CA PHE A 160 3.30 -11.33 5.46
C PHE A 160 4.05 -10.24 6.20
N TRP A 161 3.77 -10.05 7.49
CA TRP A 161 4.39 -9.01 8.29
C TRP A 161 5.87 -9.30 8.54
N SER A 162 6.21 -10.53 8.94
CA SER A 162 7.58 -10.91 9.30
C SER A 162 8.51 -10.84 8.09
N THR A 163 8.06 -11.26 6.91
CA THR A 163 8.86 -11.28 5.68
C THR A 163 9.09 -9.87 5.14
N SER A 164 8.05 -9.01 5.13
CA SER A 164 8.19 -7.60 4.74
C SER A 164 9.13 -6.85 5.67
N LEU A 165 8.98 -7.01 6.99
CA LEU A 165 9.82 -6.34 7.96
C LEU A 165 11.25 -6.89 7.99
N HIS A 166 11.43 -8.21 7.80
CA HIS A 166 12.77 -8.80 7.67
C HIS A 166 13.50 -8.28 6.42
N THR A 167 12.79 -8.05 5.32
CA THR A 167 13.37 -7.47 4.10
C THR A 167 13.88 -6.05 4.35
N LEU A 168 13.12 -5.25 5.11
CA LEU A 168 13.58 -3.95 5.57
C LEU A 168 14.79 -4.09 6.50
N ALA A 169 14.69 -4.89 7.56
CA ALA A 169 15.76 -5.09 8.55
C ALA A 169 17.06 -5.57 7.91
N ALA A 170 17.01 -6.55 7.00
CA ALA A 170 18.18 -7.05 6.28
C ALA A 170 18.92 -5.94 5.49
N SER A 171 18.22 -4.87 5.12
CA SER A 171 18.77 -3.74 4.39
C SER A 171 19.32 -2.64 5.30
N ILE A 172 18.63 -2.35 6.42
CA ILE A 172 18.89 -1.11 7.19
C ILE A 172 19.08 -1.33 8.69
N ASP A 173 18.65 -2.47 9.23
CA ASP A 173 18.80 -2.81 10.65
C ASP A 173 18.99 -4.32 10.85
N PRO A 174 20.10 -4.92 10.37
CA PRO A 174 20.24 -6.38 10.37
C PRO A 174 20.28 -7.02 11.77
N GLU A 175 20.57 -6.22 12.79
CA GLU A 175 20.63 -6.65 14.19
C GLU A 175 19.33 -6.39 14.95
N TYR A 176 18.33 -5.74 14.34
CA TYR A 176 17.08 -5.30 14.96
C TYR A 176 17.29 -4.41 16.19
N LYS A 177 18.11 -3.36 16.02
CA LYS A 177 18.38 -2.36 17.07
C LYS A 177 17.20 -1.43 17.31
N PHE A 178 16.40 -1.15 16.29
CA PHE A 178 15.28 -0.22 16.38
C PHE A 178 14.01 -0.70 15.68
N LEU A 179 14.11 -1.54 14.65
CA LEU A 179 12.94 -2.19 14.06
C LEU A 179 12.42 -3.32 14.97
N PRO A 180 11.10 -3.62 14.95
CA PRO A 180 10.57 -4.77 15.67
C PRO A 180 11.27 -6.08 15.28
N ASP A 181 11.74 -6.84 16.28
CA ASP A 181 12.50 -8.07 16.04
C ASP A 181 11.58 -9.22 15.65
N THR A 182 11.53 -9.54 14.35
CA THR A 182 10.68 -10.63 13.84
C THR A 182 11.21 -12.02 14.20
N ARG A 183 12.48 -12.15 14.63
CA ARG A 183 13.10 -13.45 14.95
C ARG A 183 12.48 -14.09 16.19
N VAL A 184 11.85 -13.30 17.06
CA VAL A 184 11.18 -13.81 18.27
C VAL A 184 9.72 -14.19 18.03
N TRP A 185 9.15 -13.81 16.89
CA TRP A 185 7.71 -13.98 16.61
C TRP A 185 7.33 -15.44 16.41
N ASP A 186 8.17 -16.24 15.75
CA ASP A 186 7.91 -17.65 15.48
C ASP A 186 7.50 -18.43 16.75
N MET A 187 8.19 -18.17 17.86
CA MET A 187 7.91 -18.84 19.13
C MET A 187 6.55 -18.43 19.71
N GLU A 188 6.21 -17.14 19.65
CA GLU A 188 4.94 -16.64 20.18
C GLU A 188 3.75 -17.06 19.30
N PHE A 189 3.88 -16.99 17.98
CA PHE A 189 2.85 -17.48 17.06
C PHE A 189 2.65 -19.00 17.18
N GLN A 190 3.72 -19.76 17.45
CA GLN A 190 3.60 -21.19 17.72
C GLN A 190 2.82 -21.47 19.01
N LYS A 191 3.04 -20.70 20.09
CA LYS A 191 2.28 -20.84 21.34
C LYS A 191 0.78 -20.61 21.14
N ILE A 192 0.39 -19.54 20.44
CA ILE A 192 -1.04 -19.24 20.24
C ILE A 192 -1.71 -20.24 19.28
N LYS A 193 -0.96 -20.79 18.33
CA LYS A 193 -1.40 -21.90 17.48
C LYS A 193 -1.66 -23.17 18.30
N GLU A 194 -0.75 -23.53 19.20
CA GLU A 194 -0.91 -24.68 20.11
C GLU A 194 -2.07 -24.49 21.09
N ALA A 195 -2.25 -23.27 21.59
CA ALA A 195 -3.39 -22.89 22.42
C ALA A 195 -4.73 -22.82 21.67
N LYS A 196 -4.71 -23.00 20.33
CA LYS A 196 -5.88 -22.92 19.44
C LYS A 196 -6.63 -21.59 19.57
N VAL A 197 -5.89 -20.48 19.63
CA VAL A 197 -6.47 -19.14 19.54
C VAL A 197 -7.15 -19.00 18.18
N GLU A 198 -8.35 -18.42 18.17
CA GLU A 198 -9.12 -18.19 16.96
C GLU A 198 -8.30 -17.41 15.92
N GLY A 199 -8.30 -17.93 14.70
CA GLY A 199 -7.56 -17.41 13.54
C GLY A 199 -6.18 -18.02 13.33
N PHE A 200 -5.61 -18.77 14.29
CA PHE A 200 -4.19 -19.20 14.26
C PHE A 200 -3.94 -20.70 14.12
N TYR A 201 -4.98 -21.54 14.07
CA TYR A 201 -4.83 -22.99 13.90
C TYR A 201 -5.56 -23.49 12.65
N PRO A 202 -5.15 -24.65 12.09
CA PRO A 202 -5.77 -25.21 10.90
C PRO A 202 -7.27 -25.43 11.06
N GLY A 203 -8.06 -24.88 10.14
CA GLY A 203 -9.52 -24.97 10.16
C GLY A 203 -10.21 -24.10 11.22
N SER A 204 -9.49 -23.17 11.85
CA SER A 204 -10.09 -22.18 12.74
C SER A 204 -11.19 -21.38 12.04
N PRO A 205 -12.26 -20.97 12.76
CA PRO A 205 -13.14 -19.93 12.27
C PRO A 205 -12.35 -18.64 11.98
N VAL A 206 -12.88 -17.86 11.04
CA VAL A 206 -12.31 -16.57 10.63
C VAL A 206 -13.43 -15.53 10.72
N GLY A 207 -13.25 -14.53 11.58
CA GLY A 207 -14.04 -13.31 11.55
C GLY A 207 -13.69 -12.53 10.29
N ILE A 208 -14.67 -12.27 9.43
CA ILE A 208 -14.48 -11.60 8.15
C ILE A 208 -15.16 -10.23 8.22
N ALA A 209 -14.39 -9.17 8.01
CA ALA A 209 -14.95 -7.83 7.86
C ALA A 209 -15.79 -7.73 6.57
N PRO A 210 -16.87 -6.92 6.55
CA PRO A 210 -17.69 -6.74 5.36
C PRO A 210 -16.94 -6.04 4.22
N ILE A 211 -15.86 -5.32 4.55
CA ILE A 211 -15.00 -4.59 3.61
C ILE A 211 -13.52 -4.84 3.91
N GLY A 212 -12.67 -4.65 2.91
CA GLY A 212 -11.21 -4.69 3.04
C GLY A 212 -10.58 -3.32 2.84
N VAL A 213 -9.25 -3.27 2.88
CA VAL A 213 -8.46 -2.04 2.73
C VAL A 213 -8.73 -1.33 1.40
N HIS A 214 -9.10 -2.06 0.33
CA HIS A 214 -9.46 -1.46 -0.95
C HIS A 214 -10.61 -0.46 -0.82
N ALA A 215 -11.71 -0.85 -0.18
CA ALA A 215 -12.86 0.04 0.03
C ALA A 215 -12.51 1.23 0.95
N ILE A 216 -11.64 1.01 1.94
CA ILE A 216 -11.19 2.06 2.86
C ILE A 216 -10.31 3.08 2.13
N TYR A 217 -9.37 2.61 1.31
CA TYR A 217 -8.50 3.45 0.49
C TYR A 217 -9.31 4.31 -0.48
N GLU A 218 -10.22 3.68 -1.23
CA GLU A 218 -11.13 4.36 -2.16
C GLU A 218 -12.05 5.35 -1.44
N GLY A 219 -12.63 4.95 -0.31
CA GLY A 219 -13.47 5.83 0.50
C GLY A 219 -12.71 7.06 1.00
N GLN A 220 -11.49 6.88 1.53
CA GLN A 220 -10.69 8.00 2.02
C GLN A 220 -10.28 8.96 0.89
N ALA A 221 -9.79 8.44 -0.24
CA ALA A 221 -9.37 9.25 -1.39
C ALA A 221 -10.57 9.96 -2.02
N ARG A 222 -11.68 9.24 -2.23
CA ARG A 222 -12.90 9.80 -2.83
C ARG A 222 -13.53 10.87 -1.96
N PHE A 223 -13.69 10.65 -0.66
CA PHE A 223 -14.37 11.63 0.18
C PHE A 223 -13.51 12.89 0.43
N ASN A 224 -12.18 12.79 0.41
CA ASN A 224 -11.32 13.98 0.32
C ASN A 224 -11.51 14.73 -1.00
N GLN A 225 -11.59 14.01 -2.13
CA GLN A 225 -11.88 14.63 -3.43
C GLN A 225 -13.24 15.34 -3.46
N LEU A 226 -14.29 14.69 -2.96
CA LEU A 226 -15.64 15.25 -2.88
C LEU A 226 -15.69 16.47 -1.96
N GLN A 227 -14.98 16.44 -0.83
CA GLN A 227 -14.87 17.58 0.07
C GLN A 227 -14.17 18.77 -0.59
N TYR A 228 -13.06 18.54 -1.29
CA TYR A 228 -12.38 19.58 -2.08
C TYR A 228 -13.30 20.21 -3.12
N LEU A 229 -13.95 19.37 -3.95
CA LEU A 229 -14.85 19.85 -5.00
C LEU A 229 -16.06 20.58 -4.41
N ALA A 230 -16.70 20.04 -3.39
CA ALA A 230 -17.84 20.69 -2.76
C ALA A 230 -17.48 22.09 -2.28
N ILE A 231 -16.31 22.27 -1.64
CA ILE A 231 -15.88 23.58 -1.16
C ILE A 231 -15.48 24.50 -2.32
N ALA A 232 -14.71 24.00 -3.30
CA ALA A 232 -14.30 24.77 -4.48
C ALA A 232 -15.51 25.33 -5.26
N TYR A 233 -16.61 24.59 -5.29
CA TYR A 233 -17.88 24.99 -5.88
C TYR A 233 -18.87 25.61 -4.86
N ASN A 234 -18.40 26.17 -3.74
CA ASN A 234 -19.22 26.86 -2.72
C ASN A 234 -20.43 26.05 -2.21
N ASN A 235 -20.26 24.74 -2.07
CA ASN A 235 -21.26 23.74 -1.68
C ASN A 235 -22.51 23.70 -2.59
N GLN A 236 -22.35 24.08 -3.87
CA GLN A 236 -23.44 24.01 -4.85
C GLN A 236 -23.67 22.60 -5.41
N LEU A 237 -22.67 21.71 -5.31
CA LEU A 237 -22.78 20.32 -5.76
C LEU A 237 -23.47 19.44 -4.71
N SER A 238 -24.55 18.80 -5.11
CA SER A 238 -25.32 17.85 -4.31
C SER A 238 -24.81 16.41 -4.46
N TYR A 239 -25.31 15.50 -3.59
CA TYR A 239 -25.08 14.06 -3.75
C TYR A 239 -25.51 13.56 -5.14
N THR A 240 -26.64 14.04 -5.65
CA THR A 240 -27.14 13.64 -6.97
C THR A 240 -26.22 14.09 -8.09
N ASP A 241 -25.60 15.27 -7.98
CA ASP A 241 -24.64 15.75 -8.98
C ASP A 241 -23.40 14.83 -9.01
N PHE A 242 -22.86 14.47 -7.85
CA PHE A 242 -21.71 13.56 -7.77
C PHE A 242 -22.05 12.12 -8.18
N GLU A 243 -23.27 11.64 -7.93
CA GLU A 243 -23.76 10.36 -8.46
C GLU A 243 -23.81 10.38 -10.00
N GLN A 244 -24.31 11.47 -10.60
CA GLN A 244 -24.33 11.64 -12.06
C GLN A 244 -22.92 11.74 -12.67
N MET A 245 -21.97 12.27 -11.91
CA MET A 245 -20.54 12.28 -12.28
C MET A 245 -19.85 10.92 -12.08
N GLY A 246 -20.57 9.89 -11.59
CA GLY A 246 -20.02 8.56 -11.34
C GLY A 246 -19.13 8.44 -10.10
N MET A 247 -19.09 9.47 -9.24
CA MET A 247 -18.17 9.56 -8.11
C MET A 247 -18.68 8.88 -6.83
N LEU A 248 -19.94 8.42 -6.83
CA LEU A 248 -20.64 7.85 -5.68
C LEU A 248 -21.28 6.50 -6.03
N SER A 249 -20.50 5.58 -6.60
CA SER A 249 -20.98 4.26 -6.98
C SER A 249 -19.93 3.17 -6.77
N GLY A 250 -20.38 1.93 -6.56
CA GLY A 250 -19.50 0.77 -6.40
C GLY A 250 -18.50 0.95 -5.25
N ILE A 251 -17.22 0.70 -5.52
CA ILE A 251 -16.15 0.73 -4.51
C ILE A 251 -15.98 2.12 -3.87
N TYR A 252 -16.30 3.20 -4.59
CA TYR A 252 -16.09 4.58 -4.15
C TYR A 252 -16.97 5.02 -2.97
N ILE A 253 -18.08 4.31 -2.72
CA ILE A 253 -19.01 4.60 -1.61
C ILE A 253 -19.10 3.45 -0.59
N GLU A 254 -18.56 2.28 -0.92
CA GLU A 254 -18.73 1.04 -0.14
C GLU A 254 -18.35 1.21 1.35
N ALA A 255 -17.18 1.78 1.65
CA ALA A 255 -16.77 2.00 3.04
C ALA A 255 -17.65 3.02 3.77
N PHE A 256 -18.12 4.07 3.08
CA PHE A 256 -18.98 5.08 3.69
C PHE A 256 -20.37 4.54 4.01
N ASP A 257 -20.94 3.72 3.13
CA ASP A 257 -22.24 3.08 3.38
C ASP A 257 -22.15 2.11 4.57
N VAL A 258 -21.06 1.31 4.67
CA VAL A 258 -20.82 0.45 5.84
C VAL A 258 -20.63 1.27 7.12
N PHE A 259 -19.95 2.41 7.04
CA PHE A 259 -19.83 3.33 8.17
C PHE A 259 -21.21 3.83 8.64
N LEU A 260 -22.06 4.30 7.73
CA LEU A 260 -23.41 4.76 8.07
C LEU A 260 -24.27 3.62 8.63
N GLU A 261 -24.18 2.43 8.06
CA GLU A 261 -24.92 1.24 8.49
C GLU A 261 -24.55 0.84 9.93
N ILE A 262 -23.26 0.68 10.22
CA ILE A 262 -22.81 0.23 11.55
C ILE A 262 -23.03 1.31 12.61
N THR A 263 -22.76 2.58 12.28
CA THR A 263 -22.91 3.69 13.25
C THR A 263 -24.35 4.11 13.46
N GLY A 264 -25.24 3.83 12.50
CA GLY A 264 -26.61 4.35 12.48
C GLY A 264 -26.70 5.87 12.28
N ILE A 265 -25.59 6.53 11.92
CA ILE A 265 -25.55 7.96 11.59
C ILE A 265 -26.30 8.19 10.28
N GLN A 266 -27.05 9.30 10.21
CA GLN A 266 -27.76 9.64 8.98
C GLN A 266 -26.78 10.24 7.97
N ARG A 267 -26.98 9.93 6.69
CA ARG A 267 -26.19 10.51 5.61
C ARG A 267 -26.26 12.05 5.70
N PRO A 268 -25.13 12.77 5.72
CA PRO A 268 -25.14 14.22 5.82
C PRO A 268 -25.70 14.86 4.54
N ASN A 269 -26.18 16.09 4.64
CA ASN A 269 -26.78 16.81 3.52
C ASN A 269 -25.75 17.38 2.52
N ASN A 270 -24.47 17.44 2.89
CA ASN A 270 -23.37 17.94 2.06
C ASN A 270 -22.04 17.30 2.47
N PHE A 271 -21.00 17.52 1.66
CA PHE A 271 -19.67 16.95 1.87
C PHE A 271 -18.75 17.77 2.77
N ASN A 272 -19.11 19.01 3.10
CA ASN A 272 -18.42 19.84 4.10
C ASN A 272 -19.06 19.69 5.48
N ASN A 273 -19.29 18.44 5.90
CA ASN A 273 -19.99 18.09 7.13
C ASN A 273 -19.08 17.34 8.11
N THR A 274 -19.29 17.52 9.41
CA THR A 274 -18.53 16.87 10.50
C THR A 274 -18.51 15.34 10.40
N ILE A 275 -19.58 14.74 9.88
CA ILE A 275 -19.68 13.30 9.64
C ILE A 275 -18.67 12.84 8.59
N ILE A 276 -18.41 13.64 7.56
CA ILE A 276 -17.36 13.34 6.56
C ILE A 276 -15.98 13.40 7.22
N GLY A 277 -15.73 14.41 8.06
CA GLY A 277 -14.51 14.49 8.86
C GLY A 277 -14.29 13.27 9.75
N LEU A 278 -15.35 12.81 10.43
CA LEU A 278 -15.29 11.60 11.26
C LEU A 278 -15.03 10.33 10.44
N PHE A 279 -15.70 10.17 9.30
CA PHE A 279 -15.46 9.04 8.39
C PHE A 279 -14.00 8.98 7.92
N LEU A 280 -13.45 10.11 7.46
CA LEU A 280 -12.07 10.21 7.01
C LEU A 280 -11.07 9.89 8.14
N LEU A 281 -11.37 10.31 9.38
CA LEU A 281 -10.57 9.99 10.55
C LEU A 281 -10.55 8.48 10.82
N ILE A 282 -11.69 7.80 10.72
CA ILE A 282 -11.77 6.34 10.92
C ILE A 282 -10.98 5.61 9.84
N CYS A 283 -11.09 6.04 8.58
CA CYS A 283 -10.28 5.47 7.49
C CYS A 283 -8.79 5.61 7.78
N ASP A 284 -8.33 6.79 8.20
CA ASP A 284 -6.92 7.02 8.51
C ASP A 284 -6.43 6.15 9.69
N ILE A 285 -7.21 6.08 10.78
CA ILE A 285 -6.86 5.25 11.93
C ILE A 285 -6.77 3.77 11.53
N ALA A 286 -7.75 3.28 10.77
CA ALA A 286 -7.84 1.87 10.38
C ALA A 286 -6.63 1.38 9.59
N ILE A 287 -6.08 2.21 8.70
CA ILE A 287 -4.92 1.85 7.85
C ILE A 287 -3.57 2.10 8.54
N ASN A 288 -3.54 2.94 9.59
CA ASN A 288 -2.35 3.17 10.41
C ASN A 288 -2.36 2.26 11.63
N THR A 289 -2.12 0.96 11.42
CA THR A 289 -1.87 -0.01 12.49
C THR A 289 -0.46 0.13 13.01
N THR A 290 -0.31 0.14 14.33
CA THR A 290 0.99 0.30 14.99
C THR A 290 1.54 -1.00 15.53
N ASP A 291 0.75 -2.07 15.56
CA ASP A 291 1.14 -3.38 16.09
C ASP A 291 1.96 -4.15 15.05
N GLY A 292 3.15 -4.62 15.46
CA GLY A 292 4.09 -5.30 14.58
C GLY A 292 4.89 -4.37 13.67
N PHE A 293 4.45 -3.14 13.44
CA PHE A 293 5.21 -2.04 12.85
C PHE A 293 4.50 -0.69 13.08
N PRO A 294 5.18 0.39 13.53
CA PRO A 294 6.59 0.45 13.93
C PRO A 294 6.86 -0.08 15.34
N ASN A 295 5.82 -0.43 16.11
CA ASN A 295 5.99 -0.99 17.46
C ASN A 295 6.07 -2.52 17.43
N ASN A 296 6.51 -3.10 18.54
CA ASN A 296 6.37 -4.53 18.78
C ASN A 296 4.89 -4.92 18.88
N ILE A 297 4.59 -6.19 18.62
CA ILE A 297 3.25 -6.75 18.83
C ILE A 297 2.90 -6.69 20.31
N LEU A 298 1.80 -6.03 20.66
CA LEU A 298 1.37 -5.89 22.05
C LEU A 298 0.75 -7.19 22.57
N HIS A 299 -0.16 -7.77 21.79
CA HIS A 299 -0.89 -9.00 22.12
C HIS A 299 -0.99 -9.89 20.88
N TYR A 300 -0.26 -11.01 20.87
CA TYR A 300 -0.21 -11.93 19.73
C TYR A 300 -1.57 -12.57 19.44
N GLU A 301 -2.37 -12.82 20.48
CA GLU A 301 -3.71 -13.40 20.36
C GLU A 301 -4.69 -12.51 19.60
N SER A 302 -4.50 -11.19 19.65
CA SER A 302 -5.33 -10.22 18.94
C SER A 302 -4.71 -9.72 17.63
N PHE A 303 -3.59 -10.30 17.19
CA PHE A 303 -2.79 -9.74 16.10
C PHE A 303 -3.60 -9.54 14.80
N ILE A 304 -4.50 -10.46 14.44
CA ILE A 304 -5.38 -10.31 13.26
C ILE A 304 -6.26 -9.06 13.39
N TYR A 305 -6.86 -8.86 14.57
CA TYR A 305 -7.76 -7.73 14.84
C TYR A 305 -7.02 -6.40 14.91
N SER A 306 -5.75 -6.42 15.34
CA SER A 306 -4.94 -5.20 15.49
C SER A 306 -4.34 -4.71 14.18
N ILE A 307 -4.13 -5.59 13.18
CA ILE A 307 -3.46 -5.21 11.92
C ILE A 307 -4.39 -5.14 10.71
N ASP A 308 -5.51 -5.87 10.69
CA ASP A 308 -6.40 -5.86 9.52
C ASP A 308 -7.21 -4.56 9.45
N PRO A 309 -7.06 -3.74 8.38
CA PRO A 309 -7.76 -2.46 8.30
C PRO A 309 -9.28 -2.59 8.27
N GLY A 310 -9.81 -3.66 7.65
CA GLY A 310 -11.25 -3.90 7.57
C GLY A 310 -11.88 -4.18 8.93
N ILE A 311 -11.25 -5.06 9.72
CA ILE A 311 -11.67 -5.39 11.09
C ILE A 311 -11.57 -4.14 11.98
N ARG A 312 -10.46 -3.41 11.93
CA ARG A 312 -10.28 -2.18 12.71
C ARG A 312 -11.34 -1.14 12.37
N PHE A 313 -11.62 -0.92 11.08
CA PHE A 313 -12.66 -0.02 10.62
C PHE A 313 -14.03 -0.37 11.23
N VAL A 314 -14.40 -1.66 11.22
CA VAL A 314 -15.65 -2.15 11.83
C VAL A 314 -15.65 -1.89 13.34
N MET A 315 -14.57 -2.21 14.05
CA MET A 315 -14.47 -2.02 15.50
C MET A 315 -14.62 -0.53 15.87
N LEU A 316 -13.99 0.38 15.11
CA LEU A 316 -14.12 1.82 15.29
C LEU A 316 -15.56 2.30 15.07
N CYS A 317 -16.22 1.81 14.01
CA CYS A 317 -17.64 2.11 13.76
C CYS A 317 -18.55 1.59 14.90
N GLN A 318 -18.26 0.40 15.44
CA GLN A 318 -18.99 -0.15 16.59
C GLN A 318 -18.76 0.62 17.89
N VAL A 319 -17.59 1.25 18.07
CA VAL A 319 -17.37 2.17 19.19
C VAL A 319 -18.25 3.40 19.05
N ILE A 320 -18.33 3.95 17.84
CA ILE A 320 -19.16 5.13 17.56
C ILE A 320 -20.65 4.84 17.75
N SER A 321 -21.13 3.67 17.32
CA SER A 321 -22.54 3.29 17.43
C SER A 321 -23.04 3.22 18.89
N LYS A 322 -22.15 2.98 19.86
CA LYS A 322 -22.48 2.97 21.29
C LYS A 322 -22.78 4.36 21.86
N ASP A 323 -22.26 5.43 21.26
CA ASP A 323 -22.48 6.82 21.68
C ASP A 323 -22.52 7.76 20.49
N LYS A 324 -23.50 7.54 19.61
CA LYS A 324 -23.68 8.30 18.37
C LYS A 324 -23.67 9.83 18.58
N ALA A 325 -24.35 10.30 19.64
CA ALA A 325 -24.50 11.73 19.92
C ALA A 325 -23.17 12.43 20.23
N LYS A 326 -22.23 11.72 20.86
CA LYS A 326 -20.87 12.22 21.10
C LYS A 326 -20.10 12.44 19.80
N TRP A 327 -20.23 11.52 18.85
CA TRP A 327 -19.34 11.46 17.69
C TRP A 327 -19.82 12.24 16.48
N GLU A 328 -21.13 12.34 16.24
CA GLU A 328 -21.68 12.99 15.02
C GLU A 328 -21.16 14.42 14.77
N ASN A 329 -20.84 15.15 15.84
CA ASN A 329 -20.33 16.52 15.77
C ASN A 329 -18.92 16.66 16.37
N ALA A 330 -18.13 15.58 16.40
CA ALA A 330 -16.83 15.57 17.07
C ALA A 330 -15.73 16.31 16.30
N VAL A 331 -15.71 16.22 14.96
CA VAL A 331 -14.75 16.93 14.10
C VAL A 331 -15.37 18.26 13.68
N LYS A 332 -14.91 19.38 14.25
CA LYS A 332 -15.48 20.71 13.99
C LYS A 332 -14.48 21.62 13.29
N ASP A 333 -13.32 21.78 13.89
CA ASP A 333 -12.31 22.75 13.47
C ASP A 333 -11.28 22.12 12.53
N TYR A 334 -11.33 20.80 12.30
CA TYR A 334 -10.39 20.02 11.51
C TYR A 334 -8.91 20.31 11.88
N SER A 335 -8.67 20.47 13.18
CA SER A 335 -7.38 20.83 13.76
C SER A 335 -6.52 19.61 14.10
N ALA A 336 -5.21 19.81 14.24
CA ALA A 336 -4.30 18.76 14.70
C ALA A 336 -4.67 18.25 16.10
N SER A 337 -5.08 19.14 17.01
CA SER A 337 -5.50 18.78 18.36
C SER A 337 -6.75 17.91 18.40
N GLU A 338 -7.75 18.19 17.54
CA GLU A 338 -8.91 17.32 17.36
C GLU A 338 -8.50 15.96 16.82
N TYR A 339 -7.62 15.91 15.82
CA TYR A 339 -7.12 14.63 15.30
C TYR A 339 -6.50 13.78 16.42
N TYR A 340 -5.59 14.33 17.23
CA TYR A 340 -4.99 13.56 18.33
C TYR A 340 -6.04 13.12 19.33
N SER A 341 -6.83 14.06 19.86
CA SER A 341 -7.81 13.76 20.91
C SER A 341 -8.85 12.72 20.49
N LEU A 342 -9.35 12.81 19.26
CA LEU A 342 -10.35 11.87 18.75
C LEU A 342 -9.74 10.52 18.40
N SER A 343 -8.53 10.51 17.81
CA SER A 343 -7.83 9.27 17.51
C SER A 343 -7.44 8.50 18.78
N GLU A 344 -7.00 9.18 19.84
CA GLU A 344 -6.74 8.58 21.16
C GLU A 344 -8.00 7.91 21.70
N GLN A 345 -9.09 8.65 21.82
CA GLN A 345 -10.34 8.12 22.39
C GLN A 345 -10.88 6.91 21.60
N LEU A 346 -10.80 6.95 20.26
CA LEU A 346 -11.24 5.85 19.41
C LEU A 346 -10.32 4.62 19.56
N CYS A 347 -9.01 4.82 19.52
CA CYS A 347 -8.03 3.74 19.62
C CYS A 347 -8.03 3.08 21.00
N GLU A 348 -8.12 3.86 22.08
CA GLU A 348 -8.26 3.34 23.45
C GLU A 348 -9.51 2.44 23.58
N SER A 349 -10.61 2.83 22.94
CA SER A 349 -11.87 2.06 22.97
C SER A 349 -11.79 0.69 22.30
N ILE A 350 -10.80 0.49 21.42
CA ILE A 350 -10.51 -0.79 20.75
C ILE A 350 -9.20 -1.43 21.25
N VAL A 351 -8.60 -0.90 22.32
CA VAL A 351 -7.33 -1.36 22.89
C VAL A 351 -6.19 -1.34 21.85
N SER A 352 -6.17 -0.32 20.99
CA SER A 352 -5.13 -0.07 19.99
C SER A 352 -4.28 1.12 20.40
N ILE A 353 -3.00 1.10 20.03
CA ILE A 353 -2.15 2.28 20.13
C ILE A 353 -2.57 3.28 19.01
N PRO A 354 -2.70 4.58 19.30
CA PRO A 354 -3.06 5.58 18.30
C PRO A 354 -1.95 5.82 17.25
N PRO A 355 -2.29 6.20 16.00
CA PRO A 355 -1.31 6.35 14.92
C PRO A 355 -0.12 7.27 15.24
N HIS A 356 -0.36 8.38 15.95
CA HIS A 356 0.67 9.37 16.23
C HIS A 356 1.76 8.86 17.19
N TYR A 357 1.48 7.86 18.04
CA TYR A 357 2.52 7.17 18.81
C TYR A 357 3.46 6.39 17.88
N GLY A 358 2.92 5.74 16.84
CA GLY A 358 3.73 5.12 15.80
C GLY A 358 4.59 6.15 15.08
N SER A 359 4.02 7.29 14.68
CA SER A 359 4.77 8.37 14.04
C SER A 359 5.86 8.95 14.95
N ALA A 360 5.64 9.00 16.27
CA ALA A 360 6.64 9.41 17.24
C ALA A 360 7.82 8.43 17.32
N VAL A 361 7.57 7.12 17.30
CA VAL A 361 8.63 6.10 17.22
C VAL A 361 9.45 6.26 15.95
N VAL A 362 8.79 6.50 14.81
CA VAL A 362 9.48 6.73 13.54
C VAL A 362 10.35 8.00 13.60
N ASN A 363 9.85 9.08 14.21
CA ASN A 363 10.64 10.30 14.41
C ASN A 363 11.83 10.09 15.35
N GLU A 364 11.67 9.27 16.39
CA GLU A 364 12.80 8.86 17.23
C GLU A 364 13.89 8.15 16.41
N TRP A 365 13.50 7.32 15.44
CA TRP A 365 14.47 6.70 14.53
C TRP A 365 15.24 7.74 13.71
N ILE A 366 14.52 8.73 13.16
CA ILE A 366 15.11 9.84 12.39
C ILE A 366 16.14 10.62 13.23
N GLU A 367 15.82 10.87 14.50
CA GLU A 367 16.66 11.66 15.39
C GLU A 367 17.88 10.89 15.91
N LYS A 368 17.73 9.59 16.19
CA LYS A 368 18.71 8.82 16.98
C LYS A 368 19.50 7.79 16.19
N GLN A 369 19.01 7.31 15.06
CA GLN A 369 19.63 6.19 14.33
C GLN A 369 20.49 6.71 13.17
N ALA A 370 21.81 6.52 13.28
CA ALA A 370 22.76 7.00 12.27
C ALA A 370 22.48 6.42 10.87
N VAL A 371 22.06 5.16 10.78
CA VAL A 371 21.69 4.51 9.51
C VAL A 371 20.46 5.16 8.88
N VAL A 372 19.50 5.62 9.68
CA VAL A 372 18.31 6.33 9.18
C VAL A 372 18.71 7.72 8.67
N GLN A 373 19.61 8.41 9.36
CA GLN A 373 20.15 9.69 8.92
C GLN A 373 20.93 9.56 7.60
N GLU A 374 21.68 8.47 7.41
CA GLU A 374 22.35 8.17 6.15
C GLU A 374 21.36 7.98 5.00
N ILE A 375 20.28 7.21 5.21
CA ILE A 375 19.21 7.03 4.20
C ILE A 375 18.54 8.36 3.84
N LEU A 376 18.32 9.24 4.81
CA LEU A 376 17.73 10.56 4.55
C LEU A 376 18.69 11.51 3.82
N GLU A 377 20.00 11.32 3.96
CA GLU A 377 21.00 12.05 3.19
C GLU A 377 21.10 11.51 1.75
N GLU A 378 21.06 10.18 1.58
CA GLU A 378 20.93 9.53 0.26
C GLU A 378 19.68 10.04 -0.47
N GLU A 379 18.55 10.14 0.23
CA GLU A 379 17.31 10.70 -0.29
C GLU A 379 17.47 12.15 -0.73
N ARG A 380 18.06 13.01 0.11
CA ARG A 380 18.23 14.45 -0.16
C ARG A 380 18.93 14.72 -1.50
N ILE A 381 19.84 13.85 -1.91
CA ILE A 381 20.53 13.94 -3.19
C ILE A 381 19.99 12.97 -4.25
N MET A 382 18.97 12.17 -3.93
CA MET A 382 18.41 11.09 -4.75
C MET A 382 19.47 10.11 -5.27
N LYS A 383 20.36 9.68 -4.37
CA LYS A 383 21.44 8.74 -4.70
C LYS A 383 21.57 7.69 -3.61
N PHE A 384 20.87 6.59 -3.83
CA PHE A 384 20.85 5.45 -2.92
C PHE A 384 21.94 4.44 -3.26
N LYS A 385 22.40 3.70 -2.24
CA LYS A 385 23.27 2.54 -2.46
C LYS A 385 22.55 1.47 -3.29
N PRO A 386 23.19 0.86 -4.29
CA PRO A 386 22.57 -0.14 -5.16
C PRO A 386 21.95 -1.31 -4.37
N GLU A 387 22.60 -1.74 -3.28
CA GLU A 387 22.17 -2.90 -2.50
C GLU A 387 20.79 -2.72 -1.85
N HIS A 388 20.36 -1.47 -1.63
CA HIS A 388 19.12 -1.16 -0.92
C HIS A 388 18.22 -0.19 -1.68
N LEU A 389 18.50 0.16 -2.94
CA LEU A 389 17.86 1.28 -3.63
C LEU A 389 16.33 1.29 -3.51
N SER A 390 15.64 0.20 -3.87
CA SER A 390 14.18 0.17 -3.81
C SER A 390 13.65 0.28 -2.37
N ILE A 391 14.27 -0.43 -1.42
CA ILE A 391 13.83 -0.48 -0.02
C ILE A 391 14.14 0.85 0.68
N GLY A 392 15.36 1.36 0.51
CA GLY A 392 15.83 2.63 1.06
C GLY A 392 15.05 3.82 0.50
N LEU A 393 14.74 3.83 -0.79
CA LEU A 393 13.89 4.85 -1.41
C LEU A 393 12.51 4.89 -0.76
N PHE A 394 11.79 3.77 -0.68
CA PHE A 394 10.47 3.77 -0.05
C PHE A 394 10.53 4.09 1.44
N PHE A 395 11.51 3.54 2.15
CA PHE A 395 11.66 3.82 3.58
C PHE A 395 11.95 5.30 3.83
N SER A 396 12.77 5.95 3.00
CA SER A 396 13.01 7.40 3.09
C SER A 396 11.73 8.23 2.93
N LYS A 397 10.85 7.85 1.98
CA LYS A 397 9.57 8.54 1.78
C LYS A 397 8.60 8.27 2.92
N PHE A 398 8.53 7.05 3.42
CA PHE A 398 7.78 6.70 4.63
C PHE A 398 8.24 7.53 5.84
N LEU A 399 9.56 7.62 6.08
CA LEU A 399 10.15 8.42 7.17
C LEU A 399 9.75 9.90 7.07
N ARG A 400 9.90 10.52 5.89
CA ARG A 400 9.51 11.91 5.66
C ARG A 400 8.01 12.14 5.84
N PHE A 401 7.20 11.20 5.37
CA PHE A 401 5.75 11.27 5.51
C PHE A 401 5.33 11.21 6.99
N GLN A 402 5.88 10.28 7.76
CA GLN A 402 5.60 10.14 9.19
C GLN A 402 6.12 11.33 10.01
N GLN A 403 7.26 11.91 9.62
CA GLN A 403 7.77 13.15 10.23
C GLN A 403 6.79 14.31 10.08
N ASP A 404 6.32 14.58 8.86
CA ASP A 404 5.39 15.68 8.64
C ASP A 404 3.99 15.36 9.18
N LYS A 405 3.53 14.10 9.07
CA LYS A 405 2.23 13.67 9.60
C LYS A 405 2.17 13.75 11.12
N LEU A 406 3.29 13.57 11.82
CA LEU A 406 3.34 13.80 13.27
C LEU A 406 3.10 15.28 13.61
N ILE A 407 3.43 16.22 12.74
CA ILE A 407 3.27 17.66 12.99
C ILE A 407 1.90 18.15 12.50
N TYR A 408 1.49 17.68 11.32
CA TYR A 408 0.29 18.14 10.61
C TYR A 408 -0.69 17.01 10.28
N PRO A 409 -1.12 16.21 11.27
CA PRO A 409 -1.96 15.04 10.99
C PRO A 409 -3.31 15.42 10.37
N ASN A 410 -3.81 16.61 10.70
CA ASN A 410 -5.03 17.16 10.13
C ASN A 410 -4.94 17.41 8.62
N ILE A 411 -3.76 17.81 8.12
CA ILE A 411 -3.55 17.99 6.66
C ILE A 411 -3.65 16.65 5.95
N PHE A 412 -2.95 15.62 6.45
CA PHE A 412 -2.93 14.31 5.79
C PHE A 412 -4.26 13.55 5.94
N CYS A 413 -5.00 13.75 7.04
CA CYS A 413 -6.30 13.13 7.26
C CYS A 413 -7.42 13.78 6.42
N TRP A 414 -7.42 15.12 6.34
CA TRP A 414 -8.48 15.92 5.73
C TRP A 414 -7.96 16.85 4.63
N ILE A 415 -7.10 16.31 3.75
CA ILE A 415 -6.44 17.07 2.69
C ILE A 415 -7.44 17.76 1.76
N GLY A 416 -8.61 17.17 1.54
CA GLY A 416 -9.67 17.75 0.71
C GLY A 416 -10.10 19.13 1.19
N LYS A 417 -10.34 19.28 2.50
CA LYS A 417 -10.64 20.58 3.13
C LYS A 417 -9.39 21.45 3.28
N SER A 418 -8.22 20.86 3.52
CA SER A 418 -6.96 21.60 3.69
C SER A 418 -6.56 22.34 2.41
N MET A 419 -6.73 21.71 1.25
CA MET A 419 -6.39 22.29 -0.05
C MET A 419 -7.29 23.45 -0.49
N THR A 420 -8.36 23.75 0.24
CA THR A 420 -9.20 24.93 0.00
C THR A 420 -8.96 26.07 0.98
N GLY A 421 -8.08 25.88 1.97
CA GLY A 421 -7.80 26.86 3.03
C GLY A 421 -8.87 26.92 4.12
N GLU A 422 -9.86 26.01 4.12
CA GLU A 422 -10.95 26.00 5.12
C GLU A 422 -10.67 25.12 6.35
N CYS A 423 -9.62 24.29 6.32
CA CYS A 423 -9.40 23.23 7.31
C CYS A 423 -8.88 23.73 8.67
N CYS A 424 -8.17 24.84 8.74
CA CYS A 424 -7.75 25.41 10.02
C CYS A 424 -7.32 26.88 9.82
N LYS A 425 -7.67 27.77 10.77
CA LYS A 425 -7.23 29.17 10.73
C LYS A 425 -5.74 29.36 10.97
N ASP A 426 -5.08 28.34 11.53
CA ASP A 426 -3.70 28.44 12.01
C ASP A 426 -2.67 27.91 11.00
N ILE A 427 -3.11 27.44 9.82
CA ILE A 427 -2.23 26.95 8.75
C ILE A 427 -2.57 27.66 7.44
N GLU A 428 -1.58 28.37 6.92
CA GLU A 428 -1.68 29.03 5.61
C GLU A 428 -1.76 28.01 4.47
N LEU A 429 -2.55 28.30 3.44
CA LEU A 429 -2.73 27.42 2.28
C LEU A 429 -1.39 27.09 1.58
N ASP A 430 -0.44 28.01 1.58
CA ASP A 430 0.88 27.78 0.96
C ASP A 430 1.68 26.70 1.70
N GLU A 431 1.52 26.56 3.01
CA GLU A 431 2.14 25.47 3.76
C GLU A 431 1.49 24.12 3.42
N VAL A 432 0.16 24.10 3.24
CA VAL A 432 -0.56 22.90 2.78
C VAL A 432 -0.08 22.47 1.40
N LYS A 433 0.05 23.41 0.45
CA LYS A 433 0.58 23.15 -0.89
C LYS A 433 2.01 22.64 -0.83
N ARG A 434 2.88 23.26 -0.03
CA ARG A 434 4.27 22.82 0.16
C ARG A 434 4.34 21.36 0.66
N LEU A 435 3.49 21.00 1.61
CA LEU A 435 3.42 19.62 2.13
C LEU A 435 2.85 18.66 1.08
N PHE A 436 1.82 19.05 0.35
CA PHE A 436 1.27 18.26 -0.74
C PHE A 436 2.33 17.98 -1.81
N ASP A 437 3.06 19.02 -2.25
CA ASP A 437 4.10 18.95 -3.27
C ASP A 437 5.30 18.10 -2.84
N LYS A 438 5.70 18.22 -1.57
CA LYS A 438 6.76 17.40 -0.95
C LYS A 438 6.45 15.90 -0.99
N HIS A 439 5.18 15.53 -0.87
CA HIS A 439 4.72 14.14 -0.78
C HIS A 439 4.04 13.64 -2.05
N ARG A 440 4.25 14.28 -3.21
CA ARG A 440 3.74 13.76 -4.49
C ARG A 440 4.32 12.38 -4.82
N ALA A 441 3.58 11.59 -5.58
CA ALA A 441 4.10 10.35 -6.13
C ALA A 441 5.40 10.59 -6.91
N LEU A 442 6.33 9.64 -6.81
CA LEU A 442 7.65 9.75 -7.44
C LEU A 442 7.58 9.65 -8.96
N TYR A 443 6.60 8.92 -9.49
CA TYR A 443 6.50 8.58 -10.90
C TYR A 443 5.09 8.88 -11.41
N MET A 444 5.01 9.44 -12.62
CA MET A 444 3.75 9.75 -13.30
C MET A 444 3.92 9.51 -14.80
N ASP A 445 2.85 9.13 -15.49
CA ASP A 445 2.88 9.13 -16.95
C ASP A 445 2.74 10.55 -17.54
N ASP A 446 3.05 10.71 -18.82
CA ASP A 446 2.67 11.91 -19.61
C ASP A 446 1.68 11.51 -20.71
N VAL A 447 1.30 12.46 -21.56
CA VAL A 447 0.33 12.28 -22.67
C VAL A 447 0.76 11.16 -23.63
N ASP A 448 2.06 10.88 -23.77
CA ASP A 448 2.58 9.78 -24.59
C ASP A 448 2.54 8.42 -23.89
N LYS A 449 2.03 8.35 -22.65
CA LYS A 449 1.92 7.18 -21.76
C LYS A 449 3.26 6.65 -21.25
N GLU A 450 4.36 7.32 -21.54
CA GLU A 450 5.64 6.99 -20.95
C GLU A 450 5.67 7.40 -19.48
N ILE A 451 6.23 6.55 -18.62
CA ILE A 451 6.43 6.88 -17.21
C ILE A 451 7.68 7.75 -17.07
N HIS A 452 7.54 8.85 -16.35
CA HIS A 452 8.62 9.77 -16.03
C HIS A 452 8.78 9.94 -14.51
N PRO A 453 10.01 10.20 -14.03
CA PRO A 453 10.19 10.69 -12.69
C PRO A 453 9.66 12.11 -12.55
N MET A 454 8.94 12.35 -11.45
CA MET A 454 8.55 13.69 -11.05
C MET A 454 9.76 14.48 -10.58
N LEU A 455 9.87 15.73 -11.01
CA LEU A 455 10.91 16.63 -10.55
C LEU A 455 10.46 17.31 -9.26
N PHE A 456 11.31 17.20 -8.24
CA PHE A 456 11.10 17.80 -6.93
C PHE A 456 12.11 18.93 -6.73
N GLU A 457 11.68 20.02 -6.09
CA GLU A 457 12.57 21.14 -5.78
C GLU A 457 13.70 20.67 -4.85
N GLY A 458 14.94 21.07 -5.17
CA GLY A 458 16.12 20.75 -4.37
C GLY A 458 16.82 19.43 -4.69
N PHE A 459 16.26 18.61 -5.59
CA PHE A 459 16.88 17.35 -6.00
C PHE A 459 17.62 17.49 -7.34
N PRO A 460 18.86 16.98 -7.48
CA PRO A 460 19.57 17.01 -8.75
C PRO A 460 18.88 16.14 -9.81
N GLN A 461 18.55 16.71 -10.96
CA GLN A 461 17.81 16.01 -12.03
C GLN A 461 18.52 14.73 -12.49
N GLU A 462 19.84 14.77 -12.69
CA GLU A 462 20.64 13.60 -13.09
C GLU A 462 20.47 12.44 -12.10
N ASN A 463 20.54 12.71 -10.80
CA ASN A 463 20.38 11.68 -9.77
C ASN A 463 18.94 11.14 -9.71
N VAL A 464 17.94 11.99 -9.98
CA VAL A 464 16.54 11.57 -10.09
C VAL A 464 16.35 10.59 -11.25
N GLU A 465 16.92 10.88 -12.41
CA GLU A 465 16.87 10.00 -13.60
C GLU A 465 17.64 8.69 -13.37
N GLU A 466 18.83 8.73 -12.76
CA GLU A 466 19.59 7.54 -12.38
C GLU A 466 18.79 6.64 -11.41
N SER A 467 18.24 7.24 -10.34
CA SER A 467 17.43 6.52 -9.36
C SER A 467 16.17 5.92 -9.98
N PHE A 468 15.51 6.63 -10.90
CA PHE A 468 14.36 6.13 -11.65
C PHE A 468 14.70 4.88 -12.48
N ASN A 469 15.78 4.94 -13.26
CA ASN A 469 16.21 3.84 -14.11
C ASN A 469 16.60 2.61 -13.28
N ALA A 470 17.34 2.84 -12.19
CA ALA A 470 17.72 1.76 -11.28
C ALA A 470 16.50 1.16 -10.57
N PHE A 471 15.51 1.98 -10.19
CA PHE A 471 14.28 1.50 -9.58
C PHE A 471 13.51 0.53 -10.50
N TYR A 472 13.23 0.93 -11.74
CA TYR A 472 12.50 0.07 -12.68
C TYR A 472 13.31 -1.14 -13.14
N THR A 473 14.65 -1.06 -13.12
CA THR A 473 15.51 -2.25 -13.28
C THR A 473 15.26 -3.28 -12.17
N HIS A 474 15.18 -2.86 -10.90
CA HIS A 474 14.86 -3.78 -9.80
C HIS A 474 13.42 -4.29 -9.87
N ASN A 475 12.47 -3.40 -10.15
CA ASN A 475 11.05 -3.75 -10.25
C ASN A 475 10.78 -4.84 -11.30
N THR A 476 11.40 -4.73 -12.47
CA THR A 476 11.26 -5.73 -13.54
C THR A 476 11.90 -7.08 -13.17
N VAL A 477 13.02 -7.09 -12.44
CA VAL A 477 13.60 -8.35 -11.92
C VAL A 477 12.67 -9.01 -10.91
N TYR A 478 12.02 -8.23 -10.03
CA TYR A 478 11.02 -8.76 -9.10
C TYR A 478 9.82 -9.37 -9.85
N ASP A 479 9.35 -8.71 -10.90
CA ASP A 479 8.28 -9.24 -11.76
C ASP A 479 8.68 -10.57 -12.41
N MET A 480 9.86 -10.63 -13.01
CA MET A 480 10.37 -11.88 -13.59
C MET A 480 10.47 -13.01 -12.56
N ILE A 481 10.81 -12.73 -11.31
CA ILE A 481 10.82 -13.74 -10.24
C ILE A 481 9.40 -14.24 -9.96
N ILE A 482 8.42 -13.36 -9.82
CA ILE A 482 7.02 -13.77 -9.60
C ILE A 482 6.49 -14.57 -10.78
N LYS A 483 6.78 -14.14 -12.02
CA LYS A 483 6.46 -14.89 -13.23
C LYS A 483 7.08 -16.27 -13.20
N TRP A 484 8.35 -16.39 -12.82
CA TRP A 484 9.02 -17.69 -12.70
C TRP A 484 8.31 -18.61 -11.69
N ILE A 485 7.90 -18.06 -10.55
CA ILE A 485 7.22 -18.85 -9.50
C ILE A 485 5.84 -19.34 -9.98
N MET A 486 5.03 -18.46 -10.57
CA MET A 486 3.59 -18.70 -10.71
C MET A 486 3.04 -18.77 -12.14
N GLU A 487 3.65 -18.08 -13.10
CA GLU A 487 3.11 -18.03 -14.46
C GLU A 487 3.58 -19.23 -15.29
N GLU A 488 2.61 -19.99 -15.79
CA GLU A 488 2.79 -21.12 -16.69
C GLU A 488 3.19 -20.65 -18.10
N GLY A 489 3.89 -21.50 -18.85
CA GLY A 489 4.37 -21.18 -20.19
C GLY A 489 5.70 -20.43 -20.21
N GLU A 490 6.00 -19.82 -21.35
CA GLU A 490 7.19 -18.99 -21.57
C GLU A 490 7.11 -17.66 -20.81
N PHE A 491 8.25 -17.01 -20.58
CA PHE A 491 8.25 -15.64 -20.03
C PHE A 491 7.62 -14.64 -20.99
N THR A 492 6.79 -13.76 -20.43
CA THR A 492 6.23 -12.60 -21.12
C THR A 492 7.05 -11.36 -20.80
N TYR A 493 7.40 -10.61 -21.85
CA TYR A 493 8.21 -9.39 -21.77
C TYR A 493 7.39 -8.12 -22.03
N ASP A 494 6.10 -8.14 -21.66
CA ASP A 494 5.20 -7.01 -21.86
C ASP A 494 5.46 -5.90 -20.84
N TYR A 495 6.42 -5.03 -21.16
CA TYR A 495 6.81 -3.87 -20.36
C TYR A 495 6.58 -2.54 -21.11
N HIS A 496 5.71 -2.54 -22.13
CA HIS A 496 5.31 -1.31 -22.84
C HIS A 496 4.56 -0.32 -21.95
N TRP A 497 4.01 -0.81 -20.83
CA TRP A 497 3.46 0.04 -19.78
C TRP A 497 4.53 0.98 -19.17
N LEU A 498 5.81 0.61 -19.18
CA LEU A 498 6.89 1.46 -18.68
C LEU A 498 7.26 2.55 -19.70
N THR A 499 7.42 2.14 -20.95
CA THR A 499 7.70 3.05 -22.06
C THR A 499 7.24 2.42 -23.39
N PRO A 500 6.47 3.15 -24.22
CA PRO A 500 6.05 2.69 -25.53
C PRO A 500 7.12 2.93 -26.62
N LYS A 501 8.29 3.49 -26.28
CA LYS A 501 9.28 3.98 -27.26
C LYS A 501 10.20 2.89 -27.80
N TYR A 502 10.46 1.85 -27.03
CA TYR A 502 11.33 0.74 -27.44
C TYR A 502 10.54 -0.35 -28.14
N SER A 503 11.20 -1.06 -29.05
CA SER A 503 10.64 -2.26 -29.68
C SER A 503 10.60 -3.45 -28.72
N ASP A 504 9.71 -4.41 -28.99
CA ASP A 504 9.61 -5.68 -28.25
C ASP A 504 10.98 -6.36 -28.04
N GLU A 505 11.84 -6.34 -29.07
CA GLU A 505 13.17 -6.97 -29.02
C GLU A 505 14.16 -6.20 -28.14
N GLU A 506 14.13 -4.86 -28.18
CA GLU A 506 14.97 -4.04 -27.30
C GLU A 506 14.56 -4.24 -25.84
N MET A 507 13.26 -4.20 -25.56
CA MET A 507 12.70 -4.42 -24.22
C MET A 507 13.05 -5.81 -23.71
N LYS A 508 12.83 -6.84 -24.53
CA LYS A 508 13.19 -8.22 -24.21
C LYS A 508 14.68 -8.35 -23.89
N ASN A 509 15.56 -7.76 -24.70
CA ASN A 509 17.01 -7.85 -24.46
C ASN A 509 17.43 -7.16 -23.16
N TRP A 510 16.89 -5.98 -22.86
CA TRP A 510 17.17 -5.28 -21.60
C TRP A 510 16.75 -6.12 -20.38
N ILE A 511 15.51 -6.64 -20.37
CA ILE A 511 15.00 -7.48 -19.27
C ILE A 511 15.83 -8.75 -19.10
N ARG A 512 16.22 -9.39 -20.20
CA ARG A 512 17.02 -10.61 -20.20
C ARG A 512 18.40 -10.41 -19.60
N GLU A 513 19.08 -9.32 -19.93
CA GLU A 513 20.38 -9.00 -19.35
C GLU A 513 20.26 -8.70 -17.84
N ASN A 514 19.23 -7.97 -17.40
CA ASN A 514 18.97 -7.73 -15.98
C ASN A 514 18.71 -9.03 -15.20
N PHE A 515 17.91 -9.95 -15.78
CA PHE A 515 17.65 -11.25 -15.18
C PHE A 515 18.95 -12.08 -15.06
N LYS A 516 19.77 -12.06 -16.11
CA LYS A 516 21.06 -12.75 -16.12
C LYS A 516 22.04 -12.16 -15.11
N GLU A 517 22.08 -10.85 -14.94
CA GLU A 517 22.87 -10.23 -13.88
C GLU A 517 22.41 -10.73 -12.48
N ALA A 518 21.10 -10.89 -12.29
CA ALA A 518 20.54 -11.33 -11.02
C ALA A 518 20.79 -12.82 -10.70
N PHE A 519 20.74 -13.70 -11.70
CA PHE A 519 20.70 -15.17 -11.55
C PHE A 519 21.83 -15.94 -12.27
N GLY A 520 22.62 -15.30 -13.12
CA GLY A 520 23.71 -15.93 -13.87
C GLY A 520 23.29 -16.74 -15.09
N ILE A 521 21.99 -16.75 -15.43
CA ILE A 521 21.41 -17.48 -16.58
C ILE A 521 20.40 -16.60 -17.30
N TYR A 522 20.13 -16.88 -18.56
CA TYR A 522 19.02 -16.26 -19.29
C TYR A 522 17.68 -16.92 -18.92
N PRO A 523 16.55 -16.20 -19.00
CA PRO A 523 15.23 -16.79 -18.76
C PRO A 523 14.93 -18.00 -19.67
N GLU A 524 15.40 -17.98 -20.92
CA GLU A 524 15.19 -19.07 -21.89
C GLU A 524 15.96 -20.37 -21.56
N GLU A 525 16.88 -20.34 -20.60
CA GLU A 525 17.55 -21.55 -20.11
C GLU A 525 16.68 -22.34 -19.12
N LEU A 526 15.55 -21.77 -18.68
CA LEU A 526 14.57 -22.45 -17.84
C LEU A 526 13.66 -23.31 -18.71
N LYS A 527 13.53 -24.59 -18.36
CA LYS A 527 12.64 -25.52 -19.04
C LYS A 527 11.19 -25.24 -18.64
N VAL A 528 10.38 -24.85 -19.63
CA VAL A 528 8.93 -24.75 -19.48
C VAL A 528 8.32 -26.16 -19.35
N ILE A 529 7.46 -26.32 -18.35
CA ILE A 529 6.72 -27.55 -18.04
C ILE A 529 5.33 -27.50 -18.65
#